data_AF-A0A916X5W1-F1
#
_entry.id   AF-A0A916X5W1-F1
#
_cell.length_a   1.000
_cell.length_b   1.000
_cell.length_c   1.000
_cell.angle_alpha   90.00
_cell.angle_beta   90.00
_cell.angle_gamma   90.00
#
_symmetry.space_group_name_H-M   'P 1'
#
loop_
_entity.id
_entity.type
_entity.pdbx_description
1 polymer ?
#
loop_
_entity_poly.entity_id
_entity_poly.type
_entity_poly.pdbx_seq_one_letter_code
_entity_poly.pdbx_strand_id
1 'polypeptide(L)' 'MKPPDTIIIEGRAYSWRVLVRARREQLDAWKAAQPRQPALFSLKQDCRPAAERSAAGRYLEPSLLAIMQEGEGR' A
#
# COMPACT_ATOMS: atom_id res chain seq x y z
N MET A 1 25.39 -14.89 -18.01
CA MET A 1 26.13 -13.63 -17.80
C MET A 1 25.58 -12.95 -16.55
N LYS A 2 26.42 -12.40 -15.66
CA LYS A 2 25.91 -11.61 -14.53
C LYS A 2 25.38 -10.28 -15.07
N PRO A 3 24.17 -9.83 -14.67
CA PRO A 3 23.69 -8.53 -15.08
C PRO A 3 24.63 -7.43 -14.56
N PRO A 4 24.84 -6.35 -15.33
CA PRO A 4 25.65 -5.23 -14.90
C PRO A 4 25.07 -4.63 -13.63
N ASP A 5 25.94 -4.36 -12.66
CA ASP A 5 25.56 -3.81 -11.36
C ASP A 5 25.47 -2.28 -11.37
N THR A 6 25.81 -1.62 -12.48
CA THR A 6 25.88 -0.17 -12.55
C THR A 6 24.67 0.38 -13.29
N ILE A 7 24.03 1.40 -12.71
CA ILE A 7 22.97 2.19 -13.35
C ILE A 7 23.33 3.67 -13.34
N ILE A 8 22.87 4.40 -14.37
CA ILE A 8 23.07 5.84 -14.47
C ILE A 8 21.77 6.52 -14.02
N ILE A 9 21.87 7.42 -13.04
CA ILE A 9 20.77 8.28 -12.58
C ILE A 9 21.29 9.71 -12.62
N GLU A 10 20.61 10.62 -13.33
CA GLU A 10 21.01 12.03 -13.45
C GLU A 10 22.48 12.22 -13.85
N GLY A 11 22.96 11.43 -14.82
CA GLY A 11 24.34 11.49 -15.31
C GLY A 11 25.41 10.93 -14.37
N ARG A 12 25.03 10.34 -13.23
CA ARG A 12 25.96 9.73 -12.26
C ARG A 12 25.80 8.21 -12.23
N ALA A 13 26.92 7.50 -12.13
CA ALA A 13 26.96 6.04 -12.05
C ALA A 13 26.80 5.56 -10.60
N TYR A 14 25.89 4.61 -10.38
CA TYR A 14 25.60 4.02 -9.08
C TYR A 14 25.61 2.49 -9.15
N SER A 15 26.05 1.82 -8.07
CA SER A 15 25.83 0.38 -7.91
C SER A 15 24.39 0.11 -7.50
N TRP A 16 23.67 -0.66 -8.30
CA TRP A 16 22.32 -1.12 -8.05
C TRP A 16 22.21 -1.89 -6.75
N ARG A 17 23.12 -2.84 -6.49
CA ARG A 17 23.15 -3.60 -5.24
C ARG A 17 23.32 -2.70 -4.01
N VAL A 18 24.15 -1.67 -4.10
CA VAL A 18 24.35 -0.70 -3.01
C VAL A 18 23.08 0.12 -2.80
N LEU A 19 22.45 0.63 -3.87
CA LEU A 19 21.20 1.38 -3.78
C LEU A 19 20.08 0.56 -3.15
N VAL A 20 19.91 -0.69 -3.57
CA VAL A 20 18.89 -1.59 -3.03
C VAL A 20 19.14 -1.88 -1.55
N ARG A 21 20.41 -2.06 -1.14
CA ARG A 21 20.78 -2.23 0.27
C ARG A 21 20.41 -1.00 1.09
N ALA A 22 20.86 0.18 0.67
CA ALA A 22 20.54 1.44 1.35
C ALA A 22 19.02 1.66 1.46
N ARG A 23 18.27 1.31 0.40
CA ARG A 23 16.81 1.39 0.43
C ARG A 23 16.17 0.45 1.45
N ARG A 24 16.69 -0.78 1.60
CA ARG A 24 16.20 -1.73 2.61
C ARG A 24 16.45 -1.21 4.02
N GLU A 25 17.67 -0.76 4.29
CA GLU A 25 18.04 -0.16 5.59
C GLU A 25 17.15 1.04 5.93
N GLN A 26 16.85 1.90 4.94
CA GLN A 26 15.92 3.01 5.11
C GLN A 26 14.50 2.54 5.46
N LEU A 27 14.00 1.51 4.78
CA LEU A 27 12.66 0.95 5.06
C LEU A 27 12.59 0.30 6.43
N ASP A 28 13.64 -0.40 6.85
CA ASP A 28 13.69 -1.05 8.16
C ASP A 28 13.77 0.00 9.28
N ALA A 29 14.58 1.05 9.11
CA ALA A 29 14.61 2.20 10.00
C ALA A 29 13.24 2.91 10.07
N TRP A 30 12.57 3.11 8.93
CA TRP A 30 11.24 3.69 8.87
C TRP A 30 10.19 2.83 9.59
N LYS A 31 10.19 1.51 9.39
CA LYS A 31 9.28 0.60 10.11
C LYS A 31 9.55 0.60 11.61
N ALA A 32 10.82 0.56 12.01
CA ALA A 32 11.23 0.56 13.41
C ALA A 32 10.84 1.88 14.12
N ALA A 33 10.95 3.01 13.42
CA ALA A 33 10.53 4.30 13.93
C ALA A 33 9.01 4.43 14.12
N GLN A 34 8.20 3.52 13.56
CA GLN A 34 6.74 3.58 13.52
C GLN A 34 6.22 5.03 13.39
N PRO A 35 6.65 5.82 12.39
CA PRO A 35 6.11 7.14 12.22
C PRO A 35 4.64 6.93 11.92
N ARG A 36 3.79 7.15 12.93
CA ARG A 36 2.38 7.42 12.72
C ARG A 36 2.40 8.58 11.75
N GLN A 37 2.22 8.27 10.47
CA GLN A 37 2.11 9.30 9.45
C GLN A 37 1.07 10.26 10.01
N PRO A 38 1.42 11.53 10.23
CA PRO A 38 0.47 12.47 10.81
C PRO A 38 -0.72 12.49 9.87
N ALA A 39 -1.82 11.91 10.33
CA ALA A 39 -3.04 11.94 9.57
C ALA A 39 -3.57 13.37 9.69
N LEU A 40 -4.03 13.92 8.57
CA LEU A 40 -4.62 15.27 8.56
C LEU A 40 -5.80 15.37 9.55
N PHE A 41 -6.44 14.24 9.85
CA PHE A 41 -7.49 14.07 10.84
C PHE A 41 -7.25 12.80 11.66
N SER A 42 -7.83 12.72 12.86
CA SER A 42 -7.82 11.49 13.67
C SER A 42 -8.39 10.32 12.85
N LEU A 43 -7.59 9.29 12.65
CA LEU A 43 -8.02 8.08 11.97
C LEU A 43 -9.13 7.41 12.78
N LYS A 44 -10.33 7.32 12.20
CA LYS A 44 -11.40 6.52 12.77
C LYS A 44 -11.11 5.05 12.51
N GLN A 45 -11.47 4.21 13.46
CA GLN A 45 -11.42 2.77 13.25
C GLN A 45 -12.35 2.40 12.10
N ASP A 46 -11.89 1.55 11.19
CA ASP A 46 -12.70 1.11 10.06
C ASP A 46 -13.82 0.18 10.55
N CYS A 47 -15.02 0.75 10.69
CA CYS A 47 -16.21 0.03 11.13
C CYS A 47 -16.87 -0.80 10.02
N ARG A 48 -16.31 -0.83 8.80
CA ARG A 48 -16.85 -1.66 7.73
C ARG A 48 -16.64 -3.15 8.04
N PRO A 49 -17.53 -4.02 7.53
CA PRO A 49 -17.32 -5.46 7.54
C PRO A 49 -15.92 -5.83 7.01
N ALA A 50 -15.29 -6.84 7.58
CA ALA A 50 -13.90 -7.20 7.25
C ALA A 50 -13.67 -7.44 5.75
N ALA A 51 -14.66 -7.98 5.05
CA ALA A 51 -14.65 -8.19 3.61
C ALA A 51 -14.51 -6.88 2.80
N GLU A 52 -15.04 -5.76 3.31
CA GLU A 52 -15.11 -4.46 2.61
C GLU A 52 -13.97 -3.49 2.96
N ARG A 53 -13.10 -3.90 3.89
CA ARG A 53 -11.96 -3.08 4.35
C ARG A 53 -10.87 -2.95 3.28
N SER A 54 -10.79 -3.93 2.37
CA SER A 54 -9.91 -3.87 1.21
C SER A 54 -10.63 -3.33 -0.03
N ALA A 55 -9.89 -2.68 -0.94
CA ALA A 55 -10.46 -2.19 -2.19
C ALA A 55 -10.98 -3.35 -3.06
N ALA A 56 -10.21 -4.45 -3.16
CA ALA A 56 -10.63 -5.64 -3.88
C ALA A 56 -11.90 -6.24 -3.29
N GLY A 57 -11.96 -6.43 -1.98
CA GLY A 57 -13.12 -7.02 -1.31
C GLY A 57 -14.36 -6.10 -1.29
N ARG A 58 -14.21 -4.80 -1.49
CA ARG A 58 -15.34 -3.86 -1.66
C ARG A 58 -15.96 -3.92 -3.05
N TYR A 59 -15.18 -4.27 -4.07
CA TYR A 59 -15.57 -4.09 -5.47
C TYR A 59 -15.53 -5.39 -6.29
N LEU A 60 -15.32 -6.55 -5.65
CA LEU A 60 -15.52 -7.85 -6.26
C LEU A 60 -17.01 -8.22 -6.16
N GLU A 61 -17.80 -7.92 -7.21
CA GLU A 61 -19.22 -8.31 -7.39
C GLU A 61 -20.19 -7.72 -6.33
N PRO A 62 -21.53 -7.66 -6.58
CA PRO A 62 -22.37 -6.59 -6.04
C PRO A 62 -22.52 -6.63 -4.52
N SER A 63 -22.42 -5.46 -3.88
CA SER A 63 -22.56 -5.38 -2.43
C SER A 63 -23.99 -5.74 -2.00
N LEU A 64 -24.14 -6.48 -0.91
CA LEU A 64 -25.45 -6.94 -0.41
C LEU A 64 -26.40 -5.79 -0.06
N LEU A 65 -25.88 -4.59 0.21
CA LEU A 65 -26.69 -3.38 0.36
C LEU A 65 -27.41 -3.00 -0.95
N ALA A 66 -26.74 -3.21 -2.09
CA ALA A 66 -27.32 -3.08 -3.42
C ALA A 66 -28.37 -4.17 -3.68
N ILE A 67 -28.13 -5.39 -3.19
CA ILE A 67 -29.06 -6.52 -3.37
C ILE A 67 -30.32 -6.40 -2.48
N MET A 68 -30.21 -5.79 -1.29
CA MET A 68 -31.33 -5.70 -0.33
C MET A 68 -32.24 -4.49 -0.54
N GLN A 69 -31.73 -3.33 -1.01
CA GLN A 69 -32.60 -2.21 -1.40
C GLN A 69 -33.47 -2.54 -2.62
N GLU A 70 -33.02 -3.46 -3.47
CA GLU A 70 -33.80 -3.98 -4.59
C GLU A 70 -34.91 -4.95 -4.14
N GLY A 71 -34.82 -5.53 -2.93
CA GLY A 71 -35.78 -6.50 -2.39
C GLY A 71 -36.90 -5.90 -1.54
N GLU A 72 -36.76 -4.68 -0.99
CA GLU A 72 -37.81 -4.00 -0.22
C GLU A 72 -38.86 -3.25 -1.10
N GLY A 73 -38.72 -3.33 -2.43
CA GLY A 73 -39.59 -2.68 -3.42
C GLY A 73 -40.59 -3.60 -4.15
N ARG A 74 -40.88 -4.79 -3.62
CA ARG A 74 -41.96 -5.69 -4.11
C ARG A 74 -42.63 -6.45 -2.97
#